data_AF-A0AAI8BIH9-F1
#
_entry.id   AF-A0AAI8BIH9-F1
#
_cell.length_a   1.000
_cell.length_b   1.000
_cell.length_c   1.000
_cell.angle_alpha   90.00
_cell.angle_beta   90.00
_cell.angle_gamma   90.00
#
_symmetry.space_group_name_H-M   'P 1'
#
loop_
_entity.id
_entity.type
_entity.pdbx_description
1 polymer ?
#
loop_
_entity_poly.entity_id
_entity_poly.type
_entity_poly.pdbx_seq_one_letter_code
_entity_poly.pdbx_strand_id
1 'polypeptide(L)'
;MYAYDNSEVLFKPTLASKKMFRGDLEGAVSYFVAGNDKYPEDNGFAIGPWADLEFENAGYIVEDNIGIVMGNKHLTQTNGNKVVANYTMGFKPNANGELQIVLHHSSLPYTPV
;
A
#
# COMPACT_ATOMS: atom_id res chain seq x y z
N MET A 1 7.48 4.18 7.96
CA MET A 1 6.83 3.08 8.72
C MET A 1 5.33 3.35 8.80
N TYR A 2 4.47 2.35 8.97
CA TYR A 2 3.05 2.60 9.27
C TYR A 2 2.88 3.06 10.72
N ALA A 3 1.82 3.80 11.00
CA ALA A 3 1.54 4.36 12.32
C ALA A 3 0.75 3.43 13.25
N TYR A 4 0.80 2.10 13.07
CA TYR A 4 -0.05 1.15 13.83
C TYR A 4 0.15 1.24 15.36
N ASP A 5 1.32 1.68 15.83
CA ASP A 5 1.61 1.78 17.26
C ASP A 5 0.99 3.03 17.92
N ASN A 6 0.57 4.03 17.13
CA ASN A 6 0.25 5.36 17.65
C ASN A 6 -0.87 6.11 16.89
N SER A 7 -1.47 5.51 15.86
CA SER A 7 -2.61 6.06 15.12
C SER A 7 -3.42 4.95 14.47
N GLU A 8 -4.66 5.26 14.11
CA GLU A 8 -5.39 4.45 13.14
C GLU A 8 -4.70 4.51 11.77
N VAL A 9 -4.71 3.38 11.07
CA VAL A 9 -4.12 3.21 9.73
C VAL A 9 -5.16 2.61 8.81
N LEU A 10 -5.41 3.30 7.69
CA LEU A 10 -6.33 2.84 6.64
C LEU A 10 -5.52 2.15 5.53
N PHE A 11 -5.47 0.82 5.52
CA PHE A 11 -4.72 0.08 4.50
C PHE A 11 -5.63 -0.82 3.65
N LYS A 12 -5.74 -0.50 2.36
CA LYS A 12 -6.32 -1.35 1.30
C LYS A 12 -5.23 -1.76 0.30
N PRO A 13 -4.70 -3.00 0.36
CA PRO A 13 -3.69 -3.47 -0.59
C PRO A 13 -4.20 -3.66 -2.03
N THR A 14 -3.24 -3.78 -2.97
CA THR A 14 -3.50 -3.89 -4.42
C THR A 14 -4.23 -5.19 -4.79
N LEU A 15 -3.77 -6.33 -4.28
CA LEU A 15 -4.16 -7.67 -4.76
C LEU A 15 -5.14 -8.42 -3.84
N ALA A 16 -5.76 -7.75 -2.87
CA ALA A 16 -6.76 -8.36 -1.99
C ALA A 16 -8.18 -8.13 -2.52
N SER A 17 -8.98 -9.20 -2.56
CA SER A 17 -10.36 -9.19 -3.11
C SER A 17 -11.40 -9.76 -2.14
N LYS A 18 -11.01 -10.64 -1.20
CA LYS A 18 -11.94 -11.27 -0.24
C LYS A 18 -12.01 -10.48 1.07
N LYS A 19 -10.87 -10.32 1.73
CA LYS A 19 -10.66 -9.40 2.86
C LYS A 19 -9.88 -8.23 2.32
N MET A 20 -10.56 -7.13 1.99
CA MET A 20 -9.93 -6.04 1.23
C MET A 20 -9.08 -5.07 2.06
N PHE A 21 -9.21 -5.08 3.39
CA PHE A 21 -8.55 -4.12 4.27
C PHE A 21 -7.62 -4.80 5.29
N ARG A 22 -6.58 -4.10 5.72
CA ARG A 22 -5.65 -4.50 6.80
C ARG A 22 -5.70 -3.40 7.86
N GLY A 23 -6.36 -3.67 8.97
CA GLY A 23 -6.58 -2.67 10.04
C GLY A 23 -5.47 -2.64 11.08
N ASP A 24 -4.57 -3.63 11.07
CA ASP A 24 -3.51 -3.79 12.05
C ASP A 24 -2.18 -4.22 11.41
N LEU A 25 -1.14 -4.24 12.23
CA LEU A 25 0.20 -4.65 11.81
C LEU A 25 0.23 -6.11 11.32
N GLU A 26 -0.52 -7.01 11.95
CA GLU A 26 -0.57 -8.43 11.57
C GLU A 26 -1.08 -8.59 10.13
N GLY A 27 -2.17 -7.93 9.78
CA GLY A 27 -2.70 -7.93 8.43
C GLY A 27 -1.75 -7.26 7.43
N ALA A 28 -1.12 -6.15 7.82
CA ALA A 28 -0.17 -5.48 6.95
C ALA A 28 1.04 -6.38 6.61
N VAL A 29 1.62 -7.02 7.63
CA VAL A 29 2.71 -7.99 7.47
C VAL A 29 2.26 -9.14 6.59
N SER A 30 1.09 -9.72 6.86
CA SER A 30 0.52 -10.80 6.04
C SER A 30 0.50 -10.44 4.55
N TYR A 31 0.02 -9.25 4.20
CA TYR A 31 -0.04 -8.85 2.79
C TYR A 31 1.36 -8.81 2.14
N PHE A 32 2.38 -8.35 2.85
CA PHE A 32 3.72 -8.22 2.29
C PHE A 32 4.49 -9.54 2.26
N VAL A 33 4.36 -10.42 3.24
CA VAL A 33 5.20 -11.64 3.35
C VAL A 33 4.45 -12.97 3.36
N ALA A 34 3.12 -12.96 3.18
CA ALA A 34 2.27 -14.14 3.21
C ALA A 34 2.26 -14.88 4.57
N GLY A 35 1.71 -16.10 4.57
CA GLY A 35 1.88 -17.07 5.66
C GLY A 35 0.97 -16.87 6.88
N ASN A 36 -0.13 -16.13 6.73
CA ASN A 36 -1.10 -15.91 7.81
C ASN A 36 -2.47 -16.53 7.47
N ASP A 37 -2.91 -17.50 8.26
CA ASP A 37 -4.19 -18.20 8.07
C ASP A 37 -5.43 -17.30 8.18
N LYS A 38 -5.31 -16.12 8.82
CA LYS A 38 -6.38 -15.11 8.85
C LYS A 38 -6.56 -14.43 7.49
N TYR A 39 -5.54 -14.42 6.63
CA TYR A 39 -5.55 -13.79 5.32
C TYR A 39 -5.00 -14.74 4.24
N PRO A 40 -5.69 -15.87 3.98
CA PRO A 40 -5.18 -16.92 3.09
C PRO A 40 -5.08 -16.52 1.61
N GLU A 41 -5.58 -15.35 1.23
CA GLU A 41 -5.40 -14.79 -0.13
C GLU A 41 -4.08 -14.02 -0.30
N ASP A 42 -3.38 -13.71 0.81
CA ASP A 42 -2.14 -12.98 0.78
C ASP A 42 -0.99 -13.90 0.33
N ASN A 43 -0.50 -13.66 -0.88
CA ASN A 43 0.59 -14.42 -1.49
C ASN A 43 1.97 -13.75 -1.32
N GLY A 44 2.04 -12.69 -0.52
CA GLY A 44 3.28 -11.99 -0.19
C GLY A 44 3.71 -11.03 -1.30
N PHE A 45 3.29 -9.78 -1.18
CA PHE A 45 3.62 -8.75 -2.16
C PHE A 45 5.13 -8.45 -2.21
N ALA A 46 5.82 -8.36 -1.07
CA ALA A 46 7.23 -8.01 -1.00
C ALA A 46 8.16 -9.14 -1.50
N ILE A 47 7.71 -10.39 -1.41
CA ILE A 47 8.43 -11.57 -1.90
C ILE A 47 8.04 -11.97 -3.33
N GLY A 48 7.18 -11.17 -3.97
CA GLY A 48 6.80 -11.36 -5.37
C GLY A 48 7.98 -11.13 -6.33
N PRO A 49 7.86 -11.54 -7.60
CA PRO A 49 8.93 -11.46 -8.59
C PRO A 49 9.08 -10.04 -9.17
N TRP A 50 9.23 -9.02 -8.33
CA TRP A 50 9.39 -7.62 -8.74
C TRP A 50 10.87 -7.31 -8.98
N ALA A 51 11.19 -6.79 -10.16
CA ALA A 51 12.51 -6.29 -10.51
C ALA A 51 12.63 -4.77 -10.29
N ASP A 52 11.53 -4.03 -10.46
CA ASP A 52 11.52 -2.57 -10.33
C ASP A 52 10.15 -2.05 -9.88
N LEU A 53 10.16 -0.89 -9.23
CA LEU A 53 8.99 -0.18 -8.73
C LEU A 53 9.20 1.34 -8.88
N GLU A 54 8.42 1.95 -9.77
CA GLU A 54 8.44 3.39 -10.00
C GLU A 54 7.11 4.02 -9.56
N PHE A 55 7.18 5.21 -8.98
CA PHE A 55 6.01 6.00 -8.59
C PHE A 55 5.89 7.24 -9.48
N GLU A 56 4.71 7.42 -10.06
CA GLU A 56 4.31 8.57 -10.84
C GLU A 56 3.20 9.31 -10.09
N ASN A 57 3.56 10.41 -9.42
CA ASN A 57 2.61 11.22 -8.67
C ASN A 57 1.70 12.00 -9.65
N ALA A 58 0.39 11.87 -9.50
CA ALA A 58 -0.57 12.76 -10.13
C ALA A 58 -0.65 14.12 -9.39
N GLY A 59 -0.42 14.10 -8.08
CA GLY A 59 -0.41 15.29 -7.24
C GLY A 59 -0.33 14.95 -5.75
N TYR A 60 -0.20 15.99 -4.93
CA TYR A 60 -0.21 15.87 -3.48
C TYR A 60 -0.85 17.10 -2.82
N ILE A 61 -1.33 16.91 -1.59
CA ILE A 61 -1.92 17.93 -0.72
C ILE A 61 -1.20 17.86 0.62
N VAL A 62 -0.86 19.01 1.20
CA VAL A 62 -0.33 19.10 2.56
C VAL A 62 -1.13 20.13 3.35
N GLU A 63 -1.92 19.66 4.30
CA GLU A 63 -2.78 20.48 5.15
C GLU A 63 -2.84 19.88 6.56
N ASP A 64 -2.87 20.74 7.59
CA ASP A 64 -3.05 20.34 9.00
C ASP A 64 -2.15 19.17 9.47
N ASN A 65 -0.86 19.21 9.10
CA ASN A 65 0.13 18.15 9.38
C ASN A 65 -0.18 16.78 8.75
N ILE A 66 -0.98 16.75 7.69
CA ILE A 66 -1.26 15.57 6.87
C ILE A 66 -0.73 15.83 5.46
N GLY A 67 0.11 14.93 4.97
CA GLY A 67 0.47 14.86 3.56
C GLY A 67 -0.32 13.75 2.88
N ILE A 68 -1.00 14.03 1.78
CA ILE A 68 -1.68 13.03 0.95
C ILE A 68 -1.12 13.11 -0.46
N VAL A 69 -0.78 11.96 -1.04
CA VAL A 69 -0.27 11.84 -2.41
C VAL A 69 -1.05 10.77 -3.13
N MET A 70 -1.32 11.00 -4.42
CA MET A 70 -2.01 10.06 -5.29
C MET A 70 -1.28 9.94 -6.61
N GLY A 71 -1.33 8.76 -7.22
CA GLY A 71 -0.74 8.55 -8.53
C GLY A 71 -0.82 7.11 -8.99
N ASN A 72 0.08 6.79 -9.91
CA ASN A 72 0.28 5.45 -10.45
C ASN A 72 1.61 4.89 -9.96
N LYS A 73 1.65 3.60 -9.65
CA LYS A 73 2.89 2.86 -9.48
C LYS A 73 3.04 1.85 -10.62
N HIS A 74 4.23 1.83 -11.21
CA HIS A 74 4.61 0.96 -12.30
C HIS A 74 5.51 -0.13 -11.73
N LEU A 75 5.03 -1.37 -11.77
CA LEU A 75 5.74 -2.54 -11.27
C LEU A 75 6.27 -3.33 -12.44
N THR A 76 7.58 -3.56 -12.46
CA THR A 76 8.21 -4.44 -13.45
C THR A 76 8.52 -5.77 -12.80
N GLN A 77 8.07 -6.87 -13.40
CA GLN A 77 8.39 -8.22 -12.97
C GLN A 77 9.75 -8.66 -13.50
N THR A 78 10.36 -9.68 -12.88
CA THR A 78 11.66 -10.24 -13.30
C THR A 78 11.68 -10.82 -14.71
N ASN A 79 10.51 -11.16 -15.26
CA ASN A 79 10.34 -11.59 -16.66
C ASN A 79 10.10 -10.44 -17.65
N GLY A 80 10.12 -9.18 -17.18
CA GLY A 80 9.88 -7.98 -17.98
C GLY A 80 8.42 -7.53 -18.10
N ASN A 81 7.46 -8.28 -17.57
CA ASN A 81 6.05 -7.87 -17.57
C ASN A 81 5.85 -6.61 -16.71
N LYS A 82 4.99 -5.70 -17.18
CA LYS A 82 4.65 -4.47 -16.47
C LYS A 82 3.23 -4.53 -15.93
N VAL A 83 3.05 -4.10 -14.69
CA VAL A 83 1.75 -3.95 -14.02
C VAL A 83 1.63 -2.50 -13.56
N VAL A 84 0.51 -1.86 -13.88
CA VAL A 84 0.18 -0.53 -13.37
C VAL A 84 -0.86 -0.68 -12.26
N ALA A 85 -0.63 -0.02 -11.14
CA ALA A 85 -1.60 0.08 -10.06
C ALA A 85 -1.80 1.55 -9.68
N ASN A 86 -3.01 1.92 -9.28
CA ASN A 86 -3.26 3.21 -8.64
C ASN A 86 -2.83 3.13 -7.17
N TYR A 87 -2.42 4.27 -6.62
CA TYR A 87 -2.21 4.40 -5.18
C TYR A 87 -2.68 5.75 -4.65
N THR A 88 -2.99 5.75 -3.36
CA THR A 88 -3.10 6.93 -2.53
C THR A 88 -2.38 6.63 -1.22
N MET A 89 -1.45 7.49 -0.82
CA MET A 89 -0.77 7.38 0.46
C MET A 89 -1.00 8.64 1.27
N GLY A 90 -1.27 8.46 2.56
CA GLY A 90 -1.38 9.55 3.53
C GLY A 90 -0.35 9.38 4.62
N PHE A 91 0.23 10.51 5.03
CA PHE A 91 1.34 10.58 5.97
C PHE A 91 1.03 11.58 7.09
N LYS A 92 1.44 11.24 8.31
CA LYS A 92 1.46 12.14 9.48
C LYS A 92 2.82 12.02 10.18
N PRO A 93 3.39 13.12 10.71
CA PRO A 93 4.56 13.02 11.56
C PRO A 93 4.19 12.40 12.91
N ASN A 94 5.08 11.58 13.46
CA ASN A 94 4.99 11.13 14.85
C ASN A 94 5.48 12.23 15.82
N ALA A 95 5.49 11.93 17.13
CA ALA A 95 5.96 12.86 18.15
C ALA A 95 7.44 13.30 17.99
N ASN A 96 8.24 12.53 17.27
CA ASN A 96 9.64 12.83 16.95
C ASN A 96 9.80 13.59 15.62
N GLY A 97 8.69 13.89 14.91
CA GLY A 97 8.70 14.54 13.61
C GLY A 97 8.93 13.59 12.42
N GLU A 98 8.95 12.28 12.62
CA GLU A 98 9.18 11.29 11.56
C GLU A 98 7.88 10.95 10.85
N LEU A 99 7.87 10.98 9.51
CA LEU A 99 6.67 10.67 8.73
C LEU A 99 6.30 9.18 8.82
N GLN A 100 5.04 8.93 9.18
CA GLN A 100 4.43 7.61 9.22
C GLN A 100 3.24 7.53 8.26
N ILE A 101 3.01 6.35 7.70
CA ILE A 101 1.88 6.07 6.81
C ILE A 101 0.63 5.84 7.66
N VAL A 102 -0.41 6.64 7.42
CA VAL A 102 -1.74 6.53 8.04
C VAL A 102 -2.83 6.16 7.03
N LEU A 103 -2.54 6.28 5.73
CA LEU A 103 -3.39 5.81 4.65
C LEU A 103 -2.52 5.15 3.59
N HIS A 104 -2.92 3.96 3.15
CA HIS A 104 -2.39 3.31 1.96
C HIS A 104 -3.56 2.65 1.23
N HIS A 105 -4.03 3.29 0.18
CA HIS A 105 -4.94 2.68 -0.77
C HIS A 105 -4.13 2.27 -1.99
N SER A 106 -4.28 1.03 -2.46
CA SER A 106 -3.82 0.65 -3.79
C SER A 106 -4.78 -0.31 -4.46
N SER A 107 -4.91 -0.19 -5.78
CA SER A 107 -5.82 -0.98 -6.59
C SER A 107 -5.27 -1.16 -8.00
N LEU A 108 -5.70 -2.22 -8.68
CA LEU A 108 -5.55 -2.31 -10.12
C LEU A 108 -6.54 -1.35 -10.81
N PRO A 109 -6.21 -0.81 -11.99
CA PRO A 109 -7.14 -0.01 -12.78
C PRO A 109 -8.45 -0.76 -13.04
N TYR A 110 -9.55 -0.01 -13.02
CA TYR A 110 -10.88 -0.56 -13.30
C TYR A 110 -10.94 -1.18 -14.70
N THR A 111 -11.47 -2.39 -14.79
CA THR A 111 -11.83 -3.05 -16.05
C THR A 111 -13.35 -3.25 -16.05
N PRO A 112 -14.10 -2.66 -17.00
CA PRO A 112 -15.54 -2.88 -17.10
C PRO A 112 -15.89 -4.35 -17.25
N VAL A 113 -17.03 -4.74 -16.70
CA VAL A 113 -17.65 -6.07 -16.88
C VAL A 113 -18.58 -6.10 -18.09
#